data_AF-A0A183VFD4-F1
#
_entry.id   AF-A0A183VFD4-F1
#
_cell.length_a   1.000
_cell.length_b   1.000
_cell.length_c   1.000
_cell.angle_alpha   90.00
_cell.angle_beta   90.00
_cell.angle_gamma   90.00
#
_symmetry.space_group_name_H-M   'P 1'
#
loop_
_entity.id
_entity.type
_entity.pdbx_description
1 polymer ?
#
loop_
_entity_poly.entity_id
_entity_poly.type
_entity_poly.pdbx_seq_one_letter_code
_entity_poly.pdbx_strand_id
1 'polypeptide(L)' 'MKSTDNDLYTVKPVYAFLNKDDVVDIELTRVDGGESKPDKIFLLFTPAAETDMEAEQLFDKKASDYDHYMIPIMIDS' A
#
# COMPACT_ATOMS: atom_id res chain seq x y z
N MET A 1 1.03 -1.84 2.65
CA MET A 1 0.23 -1.01 1.70
C MET A 1 -1.24 -1.13 2.06
N LYS A 2 -2.02 -0.05 1.96
CA LYS A 2 -3.46 -0.04 2.27
C LYS A 2 -4.25 0.70 1.19
N SER A 3 -5.45 0.23 0.85
CA SER A 3 -6.42 0.93 0.00
C SER A 3 -7.56 1.49 0.87
N THR A 4 -8.22 2.56 0.40
CA THR A 4 -9.47 3.05 0.98
C THR A 4 -10.65 2.11 0.72
N ASP A 5 -10.55 1.28 -0.32
CA ASP A 5 -11.56 0.32 -0.72
C ASP A 5 -10.89 -0.97 -1.21
N ASN A 6 -11.04 -2.06 -0.46
CA ASN A 6 -10.48 -3.36 -0.80
C ASN A 6 -11.47 -4.24 -1.60
N ASP A 7 -12.73 -3.81 -1.73
CA ASP A 7 -13.73 -4.49 -2.55
C ASP A 7 -13.58 -4.07 -4.02
N LEU A 8 -13.17 -2.82 -4.26
CA LEU A 8 -12.92 -2.28 -5.59
C LEU A 8 -11.47 -2.45 -6.07
N TYR A 9 -10.50 -2.58 -5.15
CA TYR A 9 -9.09 -2.65 -5.52
C TYR A 9 -8.35 -3.76 -4.78
N THR A 10 -7.46 -4.42 -5.51
CA THR A 10 -6.44 -5.29 -4.93
C THR A 10 -5.07 -4.67 -5.15
N VAL A 11 -4.24 -4.66 -4.10
CA VAL A 11 -2.85 -4.18 -4.14
C VAL A 11 -1.90 -5.35 -3.86
N LYS A 12 -0.86 -5.52 -4.69
CA LYS A 12 0.19 -6.52 -4.47
C LYS A 12 1.60 -5.94 -4.73
N PRO A 13 2.60 -6.29 -3.92
CA PRO A 13 2.48 -7.01 -2.65
C PRO A 13 1.85 -6.12 -1.56
N VAL A 14 1.25 -6.69 -0.50
CA VAL A 14 0.73 -5.89 0.63
C VAL A 14 1.87 -5.41 1.53
N TYR A 15 2.90 -6.24 1.68
CA TYR A 15 4.11 -5.94 2.45
C TYR A 15 5.35 -6.26 1.60
N ALA A 16 6.38 -5.44 1.73
CA ALA A 16 7.66 -5.66 1.08
C ALA A 16 8.77 -5.00 1.91
N PHE A 17 9.95 -5.61 1.90
CA PHE A 17 11.18 -4.91 2.26
C PHE A 17 11.68 -4.11 1.06
N LEU A 18 12.30 -2.96 1.33
CA LEU A 18 12.89 -2.10 0.31
C LEU A 18 14.27 -1.68 0.81
N ASN A 19 15.33 -2.20 0.19
CA ASN A 19 16.68 -1.73 0.52
C ASN A 19 16.96 -0.41 -0.19
N LYS A 20 18.09 0.19 0.18
CA LYS A 20 18.57 1.37 -0.52
C LYS A 20 18.78 1.05 -2.00
N ASP A 21 18.27 1.93 -2.86
CA ASP A 21 18.35 1.84 -4.33
C ASP A 21 17.52 0.71 -4.96
N ASP A 22 16.78 -0.07 -4.16
CA ASP A 22 15.82 -1.04 -4.68
C ASP A 22 14.60 -0.34 -5.30
N VAL A 23 13.98 -1.04 -6.25
CA VAL A 23 12.68 -0.68 -6.81
C VAL A 23 11.73 -1.83 -6.53
N VAL A 24 10.57 -1.52 -5.94
CA VAL A 24 9.48 -2.48 -5.74
C VAL A 24 8.33 -2.09 -6.66
N ASP A 25 7.97 -3.01 -7.54
CA ASP A 25 6.79 -2.87 -8.36
C ASP A 25 5.54 -3.14 -7.53
N ILE A 26 4.56 -2.22 -7.63
CA ILE A 26 3.28 -2.32 -6.95
C ILE A 26 2.20 -2.49 -8.01
N GLU A 27 1.55 -3.64 -8.00
CA GLU A 27 0.41 -3.93 -8.85
C GLU A 27 -0.88 -3.46 -8.16
N LEU A 28 -1.62 -2.59 -8.85
CA LEU A 28 -2.96 -2.18 -8.47
C LEU A 28 -3.94 -2.72 -9.51
N THR A 29 -4.84 -3.59 -9.08
CA THR A 29 -5.94 -4.10 -9.92
C THR A 29 -7.24 -3.49 -9.43
N ARG A 30 -8.07 -2.97 -10.34
CA ARG A 30 -9.43 -2.51 -10.05
C ARG A 30 -10.45 -3.52 -10.57
N VAL A 31 -11.55 -3.71 -9.83
CA VAL A 31 -12.68 -4.53 -10.25
C VAL A 31 -13.49 -3.82 -11.33
N ASP A 32 -13.75 -4.53 -12.44
CA ASP A 32 -14.54 -4.02 -13.55
C ASP A 32 -15.99 -3.73 -13.15
N GLY A 33 -16.54 -2.62 -13.65
CA GLY A 33 -17.90 -2.18 -13.35
C GLY A 33 -18.09 -1.63 -11.93
N GLY A 34 -17.02 -1.49 -11.15
CA GLY A 34 -17.05 -0.87 -9.83
C GLY A 34 -17.39 0.62 -9.87
N GLU A 35 -18.02 1.12 -8.80
CA GLU A 35 -18.46 2.51 -8.67
C GLU A 35 -17.32 3.52 -8.94
N SER A 36 -17.56 4.50 -9.81
CA SER A 36 -16.62 5.60 -10.01
C SER A 36 -16.68 6.56 -8.82
N LYS A 37 -15.61 6.59 -8.03
CA LYS A 37 -15.44 7.48 -6.90
C LYS A 37 -13.94 7.80 -6.69
N PRO A 38 -13.62 8.89 -5.98
CA PRO A 38 -12.24 9.18 -5.59
C PRO A 38 -11.74 8.18 -4.55
N ASP A 39 -10.61 7.53 -4.84
CA ASP A 39 -9.96 6.55 -3.95
C ASP A 39 -8.50 6.91 -3.69
N LYS A 40 -7.89 6.24 -2.71
CA LYS A 40 -6.48 6.46 -2.35
C LYS A 40 -5.80 5.16 -1.98
N ILE A 41 -4.51 5.07 -2.34
CA ILE A 41 -3.59 4.08 -1.77
C ILE A 41 -2.63 4.78 -0.82
N PHE A 42 -2.39 4.13 0.31
CA PHE A 42 -1.40 4.51 1.30
C PHE A 42 -0.21 3.54 1.24
N LEU A 43 0.97 4.11 1.04
CA LEU A 43 2.25 3.44 1.18
C LEU A 43 2.84 3.81 2.54
N LEU A 44 2.56 2.97 3.54
CA LEU A 44 3.09 3.12 4.90
C LEU A 44 4.50 2.55 4.94
N PHE A 45 5.42 3.23 5.63
CA PHE A 45 6.79 2.75 5.79
C PHE A 45 7.29 2.92 7.22
N THR A 46 8.21 2.05 7.60
CA THR A 46 8.91 2.05 8.89
C THR A 46 10.31 1.48 8.67
N PRO A 47 11.32 1.91 9.44
CA PRO A 47 12.64 1.29 9.40
C PRO A 47 12.56 -0.21 9.72
N ALA A 48 13.38 -1.01 9.04
CA ALA A 48 13.59 -2.43 9.28
C ALA A 48 15.07 -2.69 9.57
N ALA A 49 15.36 -3.65 10.44
CA ALA A 49 16.70 -4.16 10.70
C ALA A 49 17.05 -5.29 9.70
N GLU A 50 18.36 -5.49 9.46
CA GLU A 50 18.83 -6.58 8.57
C GLU A 50 18.46 -7.99 9.06
N THR A 51 18.10 -8.12 10.34
CA THR A 51 17.68 -9.38 10.97
C THR A 51 16.18 -9.62 10.89
N ASP A 52 15.39 -8.65 10.42
CA ASP A 52 13.94 -8.80 10.31
C ASP A 52 13.60 -9.72 9.14
N MET A 53 12.74 -10.71 9.39
CA MET A 53 12.37 -11.72 8.39
C MET A 53 10.93 -11.56 7.89
N GLU A 54 10.06 -10.92 8.68
CA GLU A 54 8.63 -10.85 8.42
C GLU A 54 8.16 -9.38 8.43
N ALA A 55 8.07 -8.76 7.25
CA ALA A 55 7.76 -7.34 7.12
C ALA A 55 6.42 -6.95 7.78
N GLU A 56 5.42 -7.83 7.74
CA GLU A 56 4.10 -7.58 8.36
C GLU A 56 4.20 -7.28 9.86
N GLN A 57 5.11 -7.95 10.57
CA GLN A 57 5.24 -7.82 12.02
C GLN A 57 5.76 -6.45 12.46
N LEU A 58 6.37 -5.68 11.54
CA LEU A 58 6.85 -4.32 11.80
C LEU A 58 5.71 -3.28 11.79
N PHE A 59 4.50 -3.68 11.37
CA PHE A 59 3.33 -2.81 11.26
C PHE A 59 2.31 -3.05 12.40
N ASP A 60 2.71 -2.82 13.65
CA ASP A 60 1.96 -3.06 14.88
C ASP A 60 1.13 -1.88 15.43
N LYS A 61 1.22 -0.69 14.83
CA LYS A 61 0.49 0.53 15.23
C LYS A 61 -0.73 0.79 14.36
N LYS A 62 -1.51 1.82 14.70
CA LYS A 62 -2.58 2.29 13.80
C LYS A 62 -1.95 2.87 12.54
N ALA A 63 -2.66 2.71 11.41
CA ALA A 63 -2.20 3.21 10.11
C ALA A 63 -1.85 4.70 10.12
N SER A 64 -2.61 5.51 10.89
CA SER A 64 -2.41 6.96 11.05
C SER A 64 -1.08 7.34 11.71
N ASP A 65 -0.45 6.39 12.39
CA ASP A 65 0.73 6.63 13.21
C ASP A 65 2.03 6.33 12.45
N TYR A 66 1.93 5.88 11.20
CA TYR A 66 3.06 5.67 10.30
C TYR A 66 3.22 6.86 9.36
N ASP A 67 4.49 7.19 9.07
CA ASP A 67 4.80 7.98 7.90
C ASP A 67 4.35 7.24 6.64
N HIS A 68 3.76 8.00 5.70
CA HIS A 68 3.17 7.40 4.53
C HIS A 68 3.16 8.35 3.33
N TYR A 69 3.23 7.76 2.14
CA TYR A 69 2.85 8.42 0.91
C TYR A 69 1.41 8.09 0.56
N MET A 70 0.69 9.08 0.04
CA MET A 70 -0.67 8.94 -0.45
C MET A 70 -0.66 9.08 -1.97
N ILE A 71 -1.17 8.07 -2.67
CA ILE A 71 -1.37 8.10 -4.11
C ILE A 71 -2.88 8.24 -4.36
N PRO A 72 -3.34 9.38 -4.89
CA PRO A 72 -4.74 9.53 -5.27
C PRO A 72 -5.04 8.69 -6.52
N ILE A 73 -6.17 8.01 -6.52
CA ILE A 73 -6.72 7.30 -7.68
C ILE A 73 -7.93 8.08 -8.15
N MET A 74 -7.86 8.57 -9.39
CA MET A 74 -8.99 9.21 -10.07
C MET A 74 -9.39 8.34 -11.24
N ILE A 75 -10.64 7.91 -11.22
CA ILE A 75 -11.26 7.17 -12.32
C ILE A 75 -12.21 8.16 -12.99
N ASP A 76 -11.86 8.57 -14.20
CA ASP A 76 -12.77 9.38 -15.00
C ASP A 76 -13.94 8.50 -15.43
N SER A 77 -15.16 9.02 -15.24
CA SER A 77 -16.44 8.39 -15.60
C SER A 77 -16.71 8.45 -17.10
#